data_AF-A0A9D7JAW1-F1
#
_entry.id   AF-A0A9D7JAW1-F1
#
_cell.length_a   1.000
_cell.length_b   1.000
_cell.length_c   1.000
_cell.angle_alpha   90.00
_cell.angle_beta   90.00
_cell.angle_gamma   90.00
#
_symmetry.space_group_name_H-M   'P 1'
#
loop_
_entity.id
_entity.type
_entity.pdbx_description
1 polymer ?
#
loop_
_entity_poly.entity_id
_entity_poly.type
_entity_poly.pdbx_seq_one_letter_code
_entity_poly.pdbx_strand_id
1 'polypeptide(L)'
;MQSLVRHLHAFALDVELSMAEWEMAIGFLTKTGHMCDDKRQEFILLSDTLGFSMLVDSINHRSIEGATETTVLGPFYVPPLKVSPSESDISGDAAGTPLHVEARVTAPDGQPLAGAWVDVWHSDDDGYYDVQKPGQVENLRARFISDADGRFSFWSIVPVPYPIPTDGPVGKMLEAVGRHPYRPAHVHFMIGKDGYDTLVTHLFIEDDPYLQSDAVFGVKQQLVVHLTDEAGGTTSSGEVRGAHRKITHSFGLRPIA
;
A
#
# COMPACT_ATOMS: atom_id res chain seq x y z
N MET A 1 -15.91 24.80 -2.96
CA MET A 1 -15.60 25.93 -2.05
C MET A 1 -16.64 26.17 -0.97
N GLN A 2 -17.93 26.40 -1.28
CA GLN A 2 -18.96 26.70 -0.25
C GLN A 2 -19.08 25.64 0.87
N SER A 3 -19.10 24.35 0.52
CA SER A 3 -19.16 23.26 1.51
C SER A 3 -17.98 23.28 2.48
N LEU A 4 -16.76 23.41 1.95
CA LEU A 4 -15.52 23.49 2.74
C LEU A 4 -15.58 24.62 3.77
N VAL A 5 -15.94 25.83 3.33
CA VAL A 5 -16.04 27.01 4.21
C VAL A 5 -17.06 26.78 5.32
N ARG A 6 -18.21 26.19 5.00
CA ARG A 6 -19.24 25.86 6.00
C ARG A 6 -18.71 24.89 7.07
N HIS A 7 -18.03 23.81 6.68
CA HIS A 7 -17.48 22.85 7.65
C HIS A 7 -16.32 23.44 8.46
N LEU A 8 -15.45 24.24 7.84
CA LEU A 8 -14.35 24.91 8.52
C LEU A 8 -14.86 25.91 9.58
N HIS A 9 -15.85 26.73 9.24
CA HIS A 9 -16.48 27.67 10.18
C HIS A 9 -17.20 26.94 11.32
N ALA A 10 -17.91 25.85 11.00
CA ALA A 10 -18.59 25.04 12.00
C ALA A 10 -17.59 24.44 13.01
N PHE A 11 -16.45 23.90 12.55
CA PHE A 11 -15.39 23.42 13.44
C PHE A 11 -14.85 24.51 14.36
N ALA A 12 -14.51 25.69 13.82
CA ALA A 12 -13.96 26.79 14.62
C ALA A 12 -14.94 27.29 15.69
N LEU A 13 -16.25 27.29 15.40
CA LEU A 13 -17.29 27.65 16.36
C LEU A 13 -17.50 26.57 17.43
N ASP A 14 -17.47 25.29 17.05
CA ASP A 14 -17.67 24.15 17.96
C ASP A 14 -16.60 24.09 19.06
N VAL A 15 -15.33 24.31 18.68
CA VAL A 15 -14.19 24.27 19.63
C VAL A 15 -13.85 25.62 20.24
N GLU A 16 -14.59 26.68 19.91
CA GLU A 16 -14.29 28.07 20.30
C GLU A 16 -12.82 28.47 20.05
N LEU A 17 -12.32 28.18 18.82
CA LEU A 17 -10.90 28.25 18.49
C LEU A 17 -10.26 29.60 18.87
N SER A 18 -9.25 29.56 19.74
CA SER A 18 -8.54 30.77 20.20
C SER A 18 -7.55 31.29 19.15
N MET A 19 -7.13 32.56 19.31
CA MET A 19 -6.08 33.14 18.45
C MET A 19 -4.76 32.39 18.53
N ALA A 20 -4.38 31.90 19.71
CA ALA A 20 -3.13 31.15 19.90
C ALA A 20 -3.17 29.78 19.20
N GLU A 21 -4.29 29.06 19.27
CA GLU A 21 -4.48 27.80 18.56
C GLU A 21 -4.53 28.01 17.04
N TRP A 22 -5.17 29.10 16.59
CA TRP A 22 -5.16 29.49 15.18
C TRP A 22 -3.74 29.78 14.67
N GLU A 23 -2.93 30.55 15.41
CA GLU A 23 -1.52 30.80 15.06
C GLU A 23 -0.71 29.49 15.00
N MET A 24 -0.96 28.57 15.94
CA MET A 24 -0.34 27.25 15.94
C MET A 24 -0.74 26.43 14.69
N ALA A 25 -2.02 26.43 14.32
CA ALA A 25 -2.52 25.74 13.13
C ALA A 25 -1.93 26.31 11.83
N ILE A 26 -1.83 27.63 11.70
CA ILE A 26 -1.16 28.28 10.57
C ILE A 26 0.32 27.87 10.52
N GLY A 27 1.01 27.89 11.66
CA GLY A 27 2.40 27.44 11.76
C GLY A 27 2.58 25.97 11.38
N PHE A 28 1.64 25.10 11.78
CA PHE A 28 1.62 23.69 11.40
C PHE A 28 1.51 23.52 9.88
N LEU A 29 0.47 24.09 9.26
CA LEU A 29 0.23 23.99 7.82
C LEU A 29 1.38 24.60 7.00
N THR A 30 1.98 25.69 7.47
CA THR A 30 3.15 26.31 6.82
C THR A 30 4.35 25.35 6.83
N LYS A 31 4.64 24.73 7.97
CA LYS A 31 5.73 23.73 8.06
C LYS A 31 5.44 22.48 7.24
N THR A 32 4.17 22.06 7.17
CA THR A 32 3.76 20.94 6.31
C THR A 32 4.08 21.27 4.85
N GLY A 33 3.76 22.48 4.40
CA GLY A 33 4.13 22.95 3.06
C GLY A 33 5.63 22.98 2.80
N HIS A 34 6.43 23.52 3.74
CA HIS A 34 7.89 23.58 3.61
C HIS A 34 8.59 22.21 3.65
N MET A 35 7.92 21.18 4.18
CA MET A 35 8.43 19.81 4.24
C MET A 35 8.17 19.02 2.94
N CYS A 36 7.31 19.55 2.05
CA CYS A 36 7.05 18.92 0.77
C CYS A 36 8.18 19.20 -0.24
N ASP A 37 8.60 18.16 -0.96
CA ASP A 37 9.52 18.23 -2.09
C ASP A 37 9.13 17.19 -3.17
N ASP A 38 10.03 16.93 -4.14
CA ASP A 38 9.79 16.00 -5.24
C ASP A 38 9.65 14.53 -4.80
N LYS A 39 10.10 14.19 -3.58
CA LYS A 39 10.08 12.84 -3.01
C LYS A 39 9.17 12.72 -1.79
N ARG A 40 8.95 13.81 -1.07
CA ARG A 40 8.15 13.87 0.16
C ARG A 40 6.92 14.72 -0.04
N GLN A 41 5.74 14.17 0.23
CA GLN A 41 4.47 14.88 0.19
C GLN A 41 3.81 14.89 1.57
N GLU A 42 4.24 15.81 2.44
CA GLU A 42 3.76 15.90 3.83
C GLU A 42 2.25 16.23 3.90
N PHE A 43 1.69 16.93 2.91
CA PHE A 43 0.23 17.14 2.82
C PHE A 43 -0.55 15.86 2.51
N ILE A 44 0.01 14.96 1.70
CA ILE A 44 -0.58 13.63 1.48
C ILE A 44 -0.49 12.83 2.77
N LEU A 45 0.66 12.84 3.46
CA LEU A 45 0.81 12.15 4.74
C LEU A 45 -0.14 12.69 5.82
N LEU A 46 -0.40 14.00 5.83
CA LEU A 46 -1.41 14.60 6.71
C LEU A 46 -2.82 14.09 6.37
N SER A 47 -3.17 14.03 5.08
CA SER A 47 -4.44 13.46 4.62
C SER A 47 -4.59 11.99 5.01
N ASP A 48 -3.53 11.20 4.87
CA ASP A 48 -3.48 9.78 5.20
C ASP A 48 -3.70 9.56 6.69
N THR A 49 -2.94 10.27 7.53
CA THR A 49 -3.00 10.13 8.99
C THR A 49 -4.26 10.72 9.62
N LEU A 50 -5.00 11.57 8.91
CA LEU A 50 -6.34 12.00 9.31
C LEU A 50 -7.46 11.08 8.78
N GLY A 51 -7.12 10.03 8.01
CA GLY A 51 -8.08 9.12 7.39
C GLY A 51 -8.82 9.71 6.20
N PHE A 52 -8.48 10.92 5.77
CA PHE A 52 -9.15 11.60 4.68
C PHE A 52 -8.87 10.91 3.33
N SER A 53 -7.64 10.45 3.11
CA SER A 53 -7.28 9.72 1.89
C SER A 53 -8.12 8.45 1.72
N MET A 54 -8.29 7.67 2.79
CA MET A 54 -9.11 6.45 2.78
C MET A 54 -10.60 6.73 2.64
N LEU A 55 -11.09 7.84 3.19
CA LEU A 55 -12.45 8.29 2.98
C LEU A 55 -12.71 8.65 1.50
N VAL A 56 -11.78 9.41 0.89
CA VAL A 56 -11.87 9.77 -0.53
C VAL A 56 -11.81 8.53 -1.41
N ASP A 57 -10.93 7.58 -1.12
CA ASP A 57 -10.87 6.27 -1.79
C ASP A 57 -12.23 5.56 -1.74
N SER A 58 -12.77 5.38 -0.53
CA SER A 58 -14.02 4.64 -0.30
C SER A 58 -15.24 5.27 -1.01
N ILE A 59 -15.28 6.60 -1.13
CA ILE A 59 -16.35 7.31 -1.85
C ILE A 59 -16.32 7.02 -3.35
N ASN A 60 -15.12 6.99 -3.94
CA ASN A 60 -14.92 6.87 -5.39
C ASN A 60 -14.83 5.41 -5.86
N HIS A 61 -14.43 4.49 -4.98
CA HIS A 61 -14.27 3.07 -5.26
C HIS A 61 -15.24 2.23 -4.40
N ARG A 62 -16.53 2.50 -4.54
CA ARG A 62 -17.57 1.70 -3.87
C ARG A 62 -17.41 0.23 -4.23
N SER A 63 -17.43 -0.63 -3.20
CA SER A 63 -17.29 -2.07 -3.36
C SER A 63 -18.36 -2.64 -4.29
N ILE A 64 -17.94 -3.57 -5.13
CA ILE A 64 -18.79 -4.37 -6.01
C ILE A 64 -18.44 -5.83 -5.71
N GLU A 65 -19.46 -6.68 -5.61
CA GLU A 65 -19.25 -8.11 -5.39
C GLU A 65 -18.30 -8.69 -6.43
N GLY A 66 -17.31 -9.46 -5.98
CA GLY A 66 -16.28 -10.05 -6.83
C GLY A 66 -15.14 -9.12 -7.23
N ALA A 67 -15.23 -7.80 -7.00
CA ALA A 67 -14.10 -6.89 -7.15
C ALA A 67 -13.28 -6.81 -5.85
N THR A 68 -11.96 -6.65 -5.97
CA THR A 68 -11.09 -6.42 -4.81
C THR A 68 -11.21 -4.99 -4.33
N GLU A 69 -11.24 -4.78 -3.02
CA GLU A 69 -11.26 -3.44 -2.45
C GLU A 69 -9.96 -2.69 -2.74
N THR A 70 -10.10 -1.40 -3.02
CA THR A 70 -8.97 -0.48 -3.15
C THR A 70 -8.44 -0.05 -1.78
N THR A 71 -7.25 0.54 -1.75
CA THR A 71 -6.74 1.30 -0.60
C THR A 71 -5.73 2.35 -1.08
N VAL A 72 -5.21 3.18 -0.18
CA VAL A 72 -4.28 4.27 -0.52
C VAL A 72 -3.03 3.78 -1.25
N LEU A 73 -2.55 4.51 -2.26
CA LEU A 73 -1.32 4.17 -3.01
C LEU A 73 -0.05 4.21 -2.15
N GLY A 74 0.02 5.15 -1.21
CA GLY A 74 1.25 5.49 -0.49
C GLY A 74 2.28 6.23 -1.37
N PRO A 75 3.37 6.74 -0.77
CA PRO A 75 4.30 7.64 -1.44
C PRO A 75 5.44 6.94 -2.20
N PHE A 76 5.54 5.61 -2.15
CA PHE A 76 6.74 4.88 -2.59
C PHE A 76 6.61 4.18 -3.94
N TYR A 77 5.49 4.40 -4.64
CA TYR A 77 5.33 3.97 -6.02
C TYR A 77 6.16 4.86 -6.95
N VAL A 78 7.08 4.26 -7.70
CA VAL A 78 7.98 4.97 -8.62
C VAL A 78 8.00 4.24 -9.97
N PRO A 79 7.32 4.76 -11.00
CA PRO A 79 7.37 4.23 -12.36
C PRO A 79 8.59 4.73 -13.14
N PRO A 80 9.02 4.03 -14.21
CA PRO A 80 8.49 2.76 -14.72
C PRO A 80 9.08 1.54 -13.99
N LEU A 81 8.29 0.49 -13.77
CA LEU A 81 8.77 -0.78 -13.23
C LEU A 81 9.19 -1.73 -14.36
N LYS A 82 10.27 -2.49 -14.13
CA LYS A 82 10.75 -3.51 -15.06
C LYS A 82 9.76 -4.67 -15.13
N VAL A 83 9.39 -5.07 -16.35
CA VAL A 83 8.60 -6.28 -16.59
C VAL A 83 9.45 -7.52 -16.32
N SER A 84 8.96 -8.39 -15.45
CA SER A 84 9.58 -9.64 -15.03
C SER A 84 8.70 -10.83 -15.42
N PRO A 85 9.29 -11.97 -15.83
CA PRO A 85 8.55 -13.22 -15.99
C PRO A 85 7.90 -13.66 -14.67
N SER A 86 6.81 -14.43 -14.73
CA SER A 86 6.33 -15.15 -13.53
C SER A 86 7.42 -16.07 -12.97
N GLU A 87 7.33 -16.36 -11.68
CA GLU A 87 8.36 -17.04 -10.87
C GLU A 87 9.67 -16.26 -10.68
N SER A 88 9.74 -15.00 -11.13
CA SER A 88 10.93 -14.17 -10.85
C SER A 88 11.07 -13.87 -9.36
N ASP A 89 12.31 -13.79 -8.90
CA ASP A 89 12.65 -13.33 -7.55
C ASP A 89 12.91 -11.82 -7.58
N ILE A 90 12.06 -11.06 -6.88
CA ILE A 90 12.15 -9.61 -6.79
C ILE A 90 12.95 -9.15 -5.56
N SER A 91 13.37 -10.06 -4.68
CA SER A 91 14.09 -9.69 -3.46
C SER A 91 15.51 -9.19 -3.73
N GLY A 92 16.16 -9.67 -4.80
CA GLY A 92 17.56 -9.38 -5.07
C GLY A 92 18.43 -9.86 -3.91
N ASP A 93 19.19 -8.95 -3.31
CA ASP A 93 20.04 -9.24 -2.13
C ASP A 93 19.35 -8.91 -0.79
N ALA A 94 18.04 -8.62 -0.79
CA ALA A 94 17.32 -8.30 0.43
C ALA A 94 17.29 -9.51 1.38
N ALA A 95 17.75 -9.31 2.61
CA ALA A 95 17.60 -10.31 3.67
C ALA A 95 16.13 -10.36 4.13
N GLY A 96 15.64 -11.55 4.47
CA GLY A 96 14.31 -11.73 5.02
C GLY A 96 13.83 -13.18 4.91
N THR A 97 12.67 -13.46 5.48
CA THR A 97 12.02 -14.78 5.32
C THR A 97 11.51 -14.90 3.88
N PRO A 98 11.89 -15.93 3.11
CA PRO A 98 11.42 -16.08 1.73
C PRO A 98 9.90 -16.15 1.66
N LEU A 99 9.32 -15.45 0.69
CA LEU A 99 7.90 -15.37 0.42
C LEU A 99 7.63 -15.74 -1.04
N HIS A 100 6.71 -16.66 -1.27
CA HIS A 100 6.15 -16.94 -2.59
C HIS A 100 4.73 -16.39 -2.69
N VAL A 101 4.48 -15.52 -3.67
CA VAL A 101 3.14 -15.00 -3.93
C VAL A 101 2.60 -15.62 -5.21
N GLU A 102 1.52 -16.36 -5.09
CA GLU A 102 0.73 -16.86 -6.23
C GLU A 102 -0.59 -16.12 -6.30
N ALA A 103 -0.86 -15.48 -7.41
CA ALA A 103 -2.09 -14.72 -7.56
C ALA A 103 -2.70 -14.87 -8.94
N ARG A 104 -3.97 -14.50 -9.04
CA ARG A 104 -4.70 -14.40 -10.31
C ARG A 104 -5.47 -13.10 -10.39
N VAL A 105 -5.64 -12.59 -11.60
CA VAL A 105 -6.46 -11.42 -11.93
C VAL A 105 -7.71 -11.92 -12.65
N THR A 106 -8.88 -11.54 -12.15
CA THR A 106 -10.18 -11.98 -12.66
C THR A 106 -11.13 -10.81 -12.86
N ALA A 107 -12.16 -11.01 -13.69
CA ALA A 107 -13.36 -10.19 -13.67
C ALA A 107 -14.18 -10.49 -12.40
N PRO A 108 -15.22 -9.68 -12.07
CA PRO A 108 -16.02 -9.90 -10.88
C PRO A 108 -16.79 -11.23 -10.87
N ASP A 109 -17.08 -11.79 -12.05
CA ASP A 109 -17.71 -13.10 -12.22
C ASP A 109 -16.72 -14.28 -12.14
N GLY A 110 -15.44 -14.00 -11.86
CA GLY A 110 -14.37 -14.99 -11.73
C GLY A 110 -13.70 -15.39 -13.05
N GLN A 111 -14.10 -14.83 -14.20
CA GLN A 111 -13.41 -15.12 -15.46
C GLN A 111 -11.96 -14.62 -15.41
N PRO A 112 -10.98 -15.42 -15.87
CA PRO A 112 -9.58 -15.03 -15.86
C PRO A 112 -9.32 -13.86 -16.81
N LEU A 113 -8.50 -12.92 -16.37
CA LEU A 113 -8.10 -11.76 -17.15
C LEU A 113 -6.65 -11.87 -17.59
N ALA A 114 -6.45 -12.37 -18.80
CA ALA A 114 -5.13 -12.45 -19.43
C ALA A 114 -4.59 -11.07 -19.83
N GLY A 115 -3.28 -10.89 -19.73
CA GLY A 115 -2.59 -9.66 -20.16
C GLY A 115 -2.85 -8.45 -19.27
N ALA A 116 -3.35 -8.62 -18.05
CA ALA A 116 -3.37 -7.55 -17.05
C ALA A 116 -1.93 -7.27 -16.59
N TRP A 117 -1.56 -5.99 -16.48
CA TRP A 117 -0.28 -5.62 -15.88
C TRP A 117 -0.46 -5.50 -14.36
N VAL A 118 0.54 -5.94 -13.61
CA VAL A 118 0.55 -5.97 -12.14
C VAL A 118 1.86 -5.39 -11.64
N ASP A 119 1.84 -4.18 -11.09
CA ASP A 119 2.95 -3.61 -10.34
C ASP A 119 2.89 -4.06 -8.89
N VAL A 120 4.03 -4.46 -8.36
CA VAL A 120 4.20 -4.90 -6.98
C VAL A 120 5.35 -4.09 -6.37
N TRP A 121 5.18 -3.65 -5.12
CA TRP A 121 6.27 -3.12 -4.31
C TRP A 121 6.03 -3.32 -2.81
N HIS A 122 7.08 -3.47 -2.01
CA HIS A 122 6.98 -3.48 -0.55
C HIS A 122 8.31 -3.10 0.12
N SER A 123 8.32 -2.92 1.44
CA SER A 123 9.53 -2.62 2.21
C SER A 123 10.39 -3.86 2.44
N ASP A 124 11.68 -3.64 2.69
CA ASP A 124 12.60 -4.67 3.18
C ASP A 124 12.38 -4.98 4.67
N ASP A 125 13.23 -5.86 5.22
CA ASP A 125 13.19 -6.34 6.61
C ASP A 125 13.58 -5.26 7.65
N ASP A 126 14.12 -4.12 7.19
CA ASP A 126 14.33 -2.92 8.03
C ASP A 126 13.14 -1.94 7.95
N GLY A 127 12.12 -2.25 7.14
CA GLY A 127 10.95 -1.40 6.93
C GLY A 127 11.18 -0.24 5.95
N TYR A 128 12.18 -0.32 5.08
CA TYR A 128 12.44 0.71 4.08
C TYR A 128 12.10 0.23 2.66
N TYR A 129 11.59 1.15 1.85
CA TYR A 129 11.57 0.97 0.40
C TYR A 129 12.92 1.38 -0.16
N ASP A 130 13.36 0.71 -1.23
CA ASP A 130 14.59 1.00 -1.98
C ASP A 130 14.76 2.50 -2.31
N VAL A 131 13.68 3.19 -2.68
CA VAL A 131 13.66 4.64 -2.99
C VAL A 131 14.06 5.53 -1.81
N GLN A 132 14.00 5.00 -0.59
CA GLN A 132 14.43 5.67 0.63
C GLN A 132 15.91 5.42 0.95
N LYS A 133 16.58 4.47 0.27
CA LYS A 133 17.97 4.07 0.50
C LYS A 133 18.87 4.56 -0.66
N PRO A 134 19.61 5.68 -0.49
CA PRO A 134 20.45 6.22 -1.57
C PRO A 134 21.50 5.21 -2.05
N GLY A 135 21.61 5.04 -3.37
CA GLY A 135 22.64 4.21 -4.00
C GLY A 135 22.38 2.70 -3.98
N GLN A 136 21.20 2.25 -3.55
CA GLN A 136 20.78 0.85 -3.70
C GLN A 136 20.23 0.57 -5.10
N VAL A 137 20.37 -0.69 -5.52
CA VAL A 137 19.71 -1.24 -6.71
C VAL A 137 18.23 -1.36 -6.42
N GLU A 138 17.39 -1.02 -7.40
CA GLU A 138 15.94 -1.23 -7.32
C GLU A 138 15.65 -2.72 -7.02
N ASN A 139 15.03 -2.98 -5.88
CA ASN A 139 14.63 -4.31 -5.43
C ASN A 139 13.27 -4.24 -4.75
N LEU A 140 12.67 -5.41 -4.51
CA LEU A 140 11.34 -5.55 -3.91
C LEU A 140 10.24 -4.82 -4.69
N ARG A 141 10.48 -4.57 -5.98
CA ARG A 141 9.54 -3.99 -6.93
C ARG A 141 9.66 -4.65 -8.29
N ALA A 142 8.53 -4.92 -8.94
CA ALA A 142 8.50 -5.43 -10.32
C ALA A 142 7.13 -5.22 -10.96
N ARG A 143 7.09 -5.31 -12.29
CA ARG A 143 5.85 -5.47 -13.07
C ARG A 143 5.73 -6.90 -13.58
N PHE A 144 4.55 -7.50 -13.46
CA PHE A 144 4.19 -8.78 -14.07
C PHE A 144 3.06 -8.60 -15.07
N ILE A 145 2.91 -9.57 -15.98
CA ILE A 145 1.79 -9.67 -16.90
C ILE A 145 1.08 -11.00 -16.62
N SER A 146 -0.24 -10.96 -16.40
CA SER A 146 -1.02 -12.17 -16.16
C SER A 146 -1.11 -13.07 -17.40
N ASP A 147 -1.04 -14.38 -17.18
CA ASP A 147 -1.11 -15.38 -18.25
C ASP A 147 -2.54 -15.63 -18.78
N ALA A 148 -2.72 -16.63 -19.64
CA ALA A 148 -4.01 -16.98 -20.24
C ALA A 148 -5.10 -17.34 -19.20
N ASP A 149 -4.70 -17.86 -18.04
CA ASP A 149 -5.57 -18.19 -16.90
C ASP A 149 -5.61 -17.05 -15.87
N GLY A 150 -5.11 -15.87 -16.23
CA GLY A 150 -5.04 -14.68 -15.38
C GLY A 150 -4.00 -14.77 -14.28
N ARG A 151 -3.10 -15.77 -14.29
CA ARG A 151 -2.17 -16.04 -13.18
C ARG A 151 -0.90 -15.23 -13.31
N PHE A 152 -0.30 -14.93 -12.17
CA PHE A 152 1.08 -14.48 -12.04
C PHE A 152 1.64 -14.95 -10.69
N SER A 153 2.95 -15.12 -10.61
CA SER A 153 3.63 -15.50 -9.38
C SER A 153 5.01 -14.88 -9.29
N PHE A 154 5.51 -14.70 -8.07
CA PHE A 154 6.85 -14.17 -7.83
C PHE A 154 7.37 -14.54 -6.45
N TRP A 155 8.69 -14.57 -6.33
CA TRP A 155 9.43 -14.74 -5.08
C TRP A 155 9.85 -13.38 -4.52
N SER A 156 9.81 -13.24 -3.21
CA SER A 156 10.27 -12.07 -2.47
C SER A 156 10.64 -12.46 -1.03
N ILE A 157 10.61 -11.50 -0.12
CA ILE A 157 10.67 -11.69 1.33
C ILE A 157 9.35 -11.24 2.00
N VAL A 158 9.06 -11.79 3.17
CA VAL A 158 7.92 -11.35 4.00
C VAL A 158 8.17 -9.90 4.45
N PRO A 159 7.24 -8.95 4.17
CA PRO A 159 7.39 -7.58 4.64
C PRO A 159 7.23 -7.48 6.16
N VAL A 160 7.80 -6.44 6.75
CA VAL A 160 7.67 -6.13 8.18
C VAL A 160 6.84 -4.86 8.40
N PRO A 161 6.24 -4.66 9.58
CA PRO A 161 5.63 -3.37 9.93
C PRO A 161 6.68 -2.28 9.98
N TYR A 162 6.33 -1.09 9.52
CA TYR A 162 7.25 0.05 9.46
C TYR A 162 6.56 1.36 9.83
N PRO A 163 7.28 2.33 10.42
CA PRO A 163 6.74 3.64 10.71
C PRO A 163 6.66 4.51 9.44
N ILE A 164 5.58 5.29 9.31
CA ILE A 164 5.57 6.43 8.38
C ILE A 164 6.60 7.50 8.81
N PRO A 165 6.99 8.45 7.94
CA PRO A 165 7.89 9.54 8.32
C PRO A 165 7.36 10.34 9.54
N THR A 166 8.20 10.51 10.57
CA THR A 166 7.83 11.18 11.83
C THR A 166 8.68 12.41 12.18
N ASP A 167 9.67 12.74 11.37
CA ASP A 167 10.54 13.91 11.53
C ASP A 167 9.86 15.24 11.16
N GLY A 168 8.67 15.17 10.57
CA GLY A 168 7.88 16.32 10.12
C GLY A 168 6.75 16.74 11.07
N PRO A 169 5.97 17.76 10.67
CA PRO A 169 4.79 18.20 11.41
C PRO A 169 3.81 17.05 11.70
N VAL A 170 3.59 16.13 10.75
CA VAL A 170 2.65 15.02 10.95
C VAL A 170 3.11 14.12 12.10
N GLY A 171 4.40 13.80 12.19
CA GLY A 171 4.94 13.03 13.32
C GLY A 171 4.68 13.70 14.66
N LYS A 172 4.91 15.01 14.75
CA LYS A 172 4.62 15.80 15.97
C LYS A 172 3.13 15.83 16.31
N MET A 173 2.26 15.89 15.31
CA MET A 173 0.81 15.79 15.50
C MET A 173 0.44 14.43 16.10
N LEU A 174 0.96 13.33 15.54
CA LEU A 174 0.70 11.98 16.04
C LEU A 174 1.18 11.80 17.49
N GLU A 175 2.39 12.26 17.80
CA GLU A 175 2.94 12.27 19.15
C GLU A 175 2.02 13.04 20.12
N ALA A 176 1.58 14.24 19.75
CA ALA A 176 0.73 15.09 20.58
C ALA A 176 -0.63 14.45 20.91
N VAL A 177 -1.16 13.58 20.05
CA VAL A 177 -2.42 12.84 20.28
C VAL A 177 -2.21 11.39 20.74
N GLY A 178 -0.97 11.01 21.08
CA GLY A 178 -0.66 9.67 21.59
C GLY A 178 -0.84 8.54 20.56
N ARG A 179 -0.69 8.83 19.26
CA ARG A 179 -0.79 7.84 18.18
C ARG A 179 0.59 7.36 17.73
N HIS A 180 0.70 6.08 17.43
CA HIS A 180 1.91 5.50 16.84
C HIS A 180 1.96 5.74 15.32
N PRO A 181 3.16 5.73 14.70
CA PRO A 181 3.32 5.93 13.26
C PRO A 181 3.32 4.63 12.43
N TYR A 182 3.24 3.46 13.08
CA TYR A 182 3.38 2.18 12.39
C TYR A 182 2.22 1.85 11.46
N ARG A 183 2.60 1.30 10.31
CA ARG A 183 1.73 0.58 9.39
C ARG A 183 2.01 -0.93 9.53
N PRO A 184 0.97 -1.78 9.46
CA PRO A 184 1.16 -3.23 9.46
C PRO A 184 1.94 -3.71 8.23
N ALA A 185 2.60 -4.86 8.32
CA ALA A 185 3.25 -5.52 7.19
C ALA A 185 2.27 -5.69 6.01
N HIS A 186 2.68 -5.27 4.82
CA HIS A 186 1.87 -5.38 3.61
C HIS A 186 2.69 -5.40 2.32
N VAL A 187 2.06 -5.92 1.27
CA VAL A 187 2.55 -5.86 -0.10
C VAL A 187 1.61 -4.97 -0.91
N HIS A 188 2.16 -3.99 -1.64
CA HIS A 188 1.37 -3.15 -2.53
C HIS A 188 1.14 -3.82 -3.89
N PHE A 189 -0.04 -3.54 -4.47
CA PHE A 189 -0.40 -3.93 -5.82
C PHE A 189 -1.04 -2.75 -6.55
N MET A 190 -0.60 -2.49 -7.78
CA MET A 190 -1.34 -1.70 -8.75
C MET A 190 -1.60 -2.55 -9.99
N ILE A 191 -2.86 -2.77 -10.33
CA ILE A 191 -3.27 -3.70 -11.37
C ILE A 191 -4.13 -2.96 -12.38
N GLY A 192 -3.83 -3.12 -13.66
CA GLY A 192 -4.67 -2.56 -14.72
C GLY A 192 -4.78 -3.44 -15.94
N LYS A 193 -5.89 -3.22 -16.65
CA LYS A 193 -6.23 -3.89 -17.90
C LYS A 193 -7.22 -3.03 -18.67
N ASP A 194 -7.07 -2.98 -19.99
CA ASP A 194 -8.01 -2.27 -20.86
C ASP A 194 -9.46 -2.73 -20.62
N GLY A 195 -10.37 -1.77 -20.44
CA GLY A 195 -11.77 -2.02 -20.11
C GLY A 195 -12.06 -2.17 -18.60
N TYR A 196 -11.05 -2.04 -17.74
CA TYR A 196 -11.20 -2.13 -16.28
C TYR A 196 -10.59 -0.92 -15.57
N ASP A 197 -11.18 -0.54 -14.45
CA ASP A 197 -10.62 0.45 -13.53
C ASP A 197 -9.26 -0.05 -13.03
N THR A 198 -8.30 0.86 -12.89
CA THR A 198 -7.02 0.52 -12.26
C THR A 198 -7.24 0.28 -10.77
N LEU A 199 -6.88 -0.91 -10.31
CA LEU A 199 -6.95 -1.31 -8.91
C LEU A 199 -5.64 -0.92 -8.21
N VAL A 200 -5.72 -0.03 -7.23
CA VAL A 200 -4.64 0.21 -6.25
C VAL A 200 -5.06 -0.44 -4.95
N THR A 201 -4.29 -1.42 -4.47
CA THR A 201 -4.64 -2.17 -3.25
C THR A 201 -3.39 -2.65 -2.50
N HIS A 202 -3.59 -3.19 -1.29
CA HIS A 202 -2.56 -3.87 -0.51
C HIS A 202 -3.05 -5.26 -0.10
N LEU A 203 -2.13 -6.18 0.18
CA LEU A 203 -2.39 -7.36 0.99
C LEU A 203 -1.66 -7.22 2.33
N PHE A 204 -2.40 -7.31 3.44
CA PHE A 204 -1.91 -7.16 4.82
C PHE A 204 -1.74 -8.51 5.50
N ILE A 205 -0.70 -8.67 6.31
CA ILE A 205 -0.42 -9.94 7.00
C ILE A 205 -1.29 -10.06 8.27
N GLU A 206 -2.02 -11.18 8.41
CA GLU A 206 -3.02 -11.41 9.48
C GLU A 206 -2.47 -11.27 10.91
N ASP A 207 -1.24 -11.72 11.15
CA ASP A 207 -0.64 -11.77 12.48
C ASP A 207 0.10 -10.47 12.88
N ASP A 208 -0.05 -9.39 12.11
CA ASP A 208 0.67 -8.14 12.37
C ASP A 208 0.11 -7.38 13.59
N PRO A 209 0.97 -6.91 14.53
CA PRO A 209 0.53 -6.22 15.74
C PRO A 209 -0.20 -4.88 15.49
N TYR A 210 -0.03 -4.28 14.31
CA TYR A 210 -0.63 -2.99 13.93
C TYR A 210 -1.83 -3.13 13.00
N LEU A 211 -2.33 -4.36 12.77
CA LEU A 211 -3.44 -4.59 11.84
C LEU A 211 -4.71 -3.82 12.21
N GLN A 212 -4.98 -3.66 13.52
CA GLN A 212 -6.15 -2.95 14.03
C GLN A 212 -5.89 -1.47 14.32
N SER A 213 -4.68 -0.97 14.03
CA SER A 213 -4.27 0.38 14.39
C SER A 213 -3.38 1.06 13.34
N ASP A 214 -3.46 0.64 12.07
CA ASP A 214 -2.71 1.24 10.96
C ASP A 214 -2.78 2.77 11.01
N ALA A 215 -1.61 3.42 11.04
CA ALA A 215 -1.49 4.87 11.18
C ALA A 215 -2.21 5.66 10.07
N VAL A 216 -2.48 5.03 8.92
CA VAL A 216 -3.17 5.62 7.77
C VAL A 216 -4.52 4.96 7.45
N PHE A 217 -5.01 4.07 8.32
CA PHE A 217 -6.33 3.44 8.20
C PHE A 217 -6.53 2.64 6.90
N GLY A 218 -5.46 2.09 6.31
CA GLY A 218 -5.49 1.42 5.01
C GLY A 218 -6.01 -0.01 5.04
N VAL A 219 -6.12 -0.62 6.23
CA VAL A 219 -6.54 -2.02 6.39
C VAL A 219 -8.04 -2.17 6.15
N LYS A 220 -8.39 -3.12 5.28
CA LYS A 220 -9.76 -3.62 5.09
C LYS A 220 -9.75 -5.14 5.25
N GLN A 221 -10.81 -5.71 5.83
CA GLN A 221 -10.82 -7.14 6.18
C GLN A 221 -10.62 -8.07 4.97
N GLN A 222 -11.14 -7.71 3.78
CA GLN A 222 -10.96 -8.48 2.55
C GLN A 222 -9.49 -8.52 2.07
N LEU A 223 -8.68 -7.57 2.54
CA LEU A 223 -7.28 -7.41 2.15
C LEU A 223 -6.30 -8.07 3.15
N VAL A 224 -6.82 -8.69 4.22
CA VAL A 224 -6.01 -9.44 5.19
C VAL A 224 -5.77 -10.85 4.65
N VAL A 225 -4.51 -11.29 4.62
CA VAL A 225 -4.11 -12.60 4.13
C VAL A 225 -3.34 -13.39 5.19
N HIS A 226 -3.59 -14.69 5.20
CA HIS A 226 -2.85 -15.66 6.00
C HIS A 226 -1.62 -16.16 5.24
N LEU A 227 -0.47 -16.22 5.91
CA LEU A 227 0.75 -16.78 5.36
C LEU A 227 0.84 -18.27 5.68
N THR A 228 0.87 -19.14 4.68
CA THR A 228 1.11 -20.58 4.90
C THR A 228 2.60 -20.91 4.94
N ASP A 229 3.02 -21.79 5.84
CA ASP A 229 4.38 -22.32 5.88
C ASP A 229 4.55 -23.47 4.87
N GLU A 230 5.57 -23.36 4.01
CA GLU A 230 5.94 -24.37 3.04
C GLU A 230 7.31 -24.93 3.39
N ALA A 231 7.46 -26.26 3.41
CA ALA A 231 8.72 -26.93 3.76
C ALA A 231 9.84 -26.74 2.71
N GLY A 232 9.50 -26.17 1.56
CA GLY A 232 10.37 -26.12 0.39
C GLY A 232 10.22 -27.34 -0.51
N GLY A 233 10.94 -27.33 -1.62
CA GLY A 233 10.83 -28.35 -2.65
C GLY A 233 11.41 -27.88 -3.97
N THR A 234 11.16 -28.66 -5.02
CA THR A 234 11.50 -28.27 -6.39
C THR A 234 10.31 -27.55 -7.00
N THR A 235 10.49 -26.31 -7.46
CA THR A 235 9.47 -25.54 -8.16
C THR A 235 9.15 -26.17 -9.52
N SER A 236 8.08 -25.72 -10.17
CA SER A 236 7.72 -26.16 -11.53
C SER A 236 8.82 -25.87 -12.57
N SER A 237 9.68 -24.88 -12.31
CA SER A 237 10.85 -24.55 -13.15
C SER A 237 12.08 -25.41 -12.87
N GLY A 238 12.03 -26.33 -11.90
CA GLY A 238 13.15 -27.19 -11.53
C GLY A 238 14.11 -26.58 -10.50
N GLU A 239 13.81 -25.39 -9.98
CA GLU A 239 14.61 -24.72 -8.96
C GLU A 239 14.34 -25.32 -7.58
N VAL A 240 15.37 -25.60 -6.80
CA VAL A 240 15.23 -26.09 -5.43
C VAL A 240 15.13 -24.90 -4.49
N ARG A 241 13.97 -24.73 -3.85
CA ARG A 241 13.71 -23.68 -2.85
C ARG A 241 13.62 -24.30 -1.46
N GLY A 242 14.17 -23.61 -0.48
CA GLY A 242 14.07 -23.98 0.93
C GLY A 242 12.68 -23.70 1.51
N ALA A 243 12.57 -23.83 2.83
CA ALA A 243 11.37 -23.44 3.55
C ALA A 243 11.05 -21.95 3.32
N HIS A 244 9.77 -21.65 3.10
CA HIS A 244 9.29 -20.32 2.74
C HIS A 244 7.85 -20.11 3.23
N ARG A 245 7.38 -18.86 3.21
CA ARG A 245 5.98 -18.51 3.41
C ARG A 245 5.29 -18.35 2.07
N LYS A 246 3.98 -18.57 2.01
CA LYS A 246 3.20 -18.43 0.78
C LYS A 246 1.94 -17.58 0.99
N ILE A 247 1.65 -16.74 0.00
CA ILE A 247 0.36 -16.05 -0.20
C ILE A 247 -0.31 -16.65 -1.44
N THR A 248 -1.61 -16.97 -1.33
CA THR A 248 -2.46 -17.26 -2.50
C THR A 248 -3.61 -16.26 -2.52
N HIS A 249 -3.78 -15.52 -3.63
CA HIS A 249 -4.82 -14.49 -3.71
C HIS A 249 -5.49 -14.39 -5.09
N SER A 250 -6.70 -13.82 -5.14
CA SER A 250 -7.45 -13.54 -6.38
C SER A 250 -7.87 -12.07 -6.40
N PHE A 251 -7.35 -11.31 -7.35
CA PHE A 251 -7.70 -9.92 -7.56
C PHE A 251 -8.85 -9.79 -8.55
N GLY A 252 -9.98 -9.24 -8.13
CA GLY A 252 -11.10 -8.93 -9.01
C GLY A 252 -11.04 -7.50 -9.52
N LEU A 253 -10.97 -7.29 -10.83
CA LEU A 253 -10.98 -5.96 -11.44
C LEU A 253 -12.41 -5.50 -11.76
N ARG A 254 -12.69 -4.25 -11.44
CA ARG A 254 -13.96 -3.59 -11.76
C ARG A 254 -13.98 -3.15 -13.23
N PRO A 255 -14.99 -3.49 -14.04
CA PRO A 255 -15.12 -2.97 -15.40
C PRO A 255 -15.37 -1.45 -15.41
N ILE A 256 -14.81 -0.75 -16.39
CA ILE A 256 -15.13 0.66 -16.66
C ILE A 256 -16.58 0.71 -17.18
N ALA A 257 -17.38 1.61 -16.62
CA ALA A 257 -18.77 1.84 -17.03
C ALA A 257 -18.88 2.60 -18.36
#